data_AF-A0A6C0H5V2-F1
#
_entry.id   AF-A0A6C0H5V2-F1
#
_cell.length_a   1.000
_cell.length_b   1.000
_cell.length_c   1.000
_cell.angle_alpha   90.00
_cell.angle_beta   90.00
_cell.angle_gamma   90.00
#
_symmetry.space_group_name_H-M   'P 1'
#
loop_
_entity.id
_entity.type
_entity.pdbx_description
1 polymer ?
#
loop_
_entity_poly.entity_id
_entity_poly.type
_entity_poly.pdbx_seq_one_letter_code
_entity_poly.pdbx_strand_id
1 'polypeptide(L)'
;MGNKNNVEKYLDSLPDDVDEINVSFNNLRSLPVLPEKLQTLCCSYNNLTSLPILPENLKYLSCSYNNLTSLPVLPENLERLYCYNNNLTSLPVLPEKLEILYFYNNPIYEIIYDDNLIIIKKKIKTLNNFRYLYYCIKYKKIFLRMMEVVIKKRYHPSYLYNLKEEDDLDEKLGEW
;
A
#
# COMPACT_ATOMS: atom_id res chain seq x y z
N MET A 1 19.66 -11.76 15.09
CA MET A 1 18.52 -12.61 14.64
C MET A 1 17.70 -12.93 15.87
N GLY A 2 16.47 -12.42 15.96
CA GLY A 2 15.59 -12.70 17.10
C GLY A 2 15.12 -14.15 17.08
N ASN A 3 15.04 -14.79 18.24
CA ASN A 3 14.49 -16.14 18.35
C ASN A 3 13.02 -16.13 17.91
N LYS A 4 12.71 -16.82 16.81
CA LYS A 4 11.33 -16.98 16.35
C LYS A 4 10.51 -17.71 17.41
N ASN A 5 9.34 -17.19 17.74
CA ASN A 5 8.42 -17.88 18.65
C ASN A 5 7.79 -19.12 17.96
N ASN A 6 7.09 -19.96 18.72
CA ASN A 6 6.51 -21.19 18.17
C ASN A 6 5.47 -20.92 17.05
N VAL A 7 4.77 -19.79 17.09
CA VAL A 7 3.79 -19.39 16.08
C VAL A 7 4.49 -18.92 14.80
N GLU A 8 5.60 -18.18 14.91
CA GLU A 8 6.40 -17.77 13.77
C GLU A 8 6.99 -18.97 13.03
N LYS A 9 7.43 -20.00 13.75
CA LYS A 9 7.91 -21.25 13.14
C LYS A 9 6.77 -22.05 12.46
N TYR A 10 5.59 -22.07 13.07
CA TYR A 10 4.41 -22.72 12.49
C TYR A 10 4.01 -22.06 11.16
N LEU A 11 3.99 -20.72 11.13
CA LEU A 11 3.66 -19.94 9.93
C LEU A 11 4.63 -20.22 8.77
N ASP A 12 5.91 -20.44 9.05
CA ASP A 12 6.91 -20.79 8.02
C ASP A 12 6.65 -22.18 7.38
N SER A 13 5.86 -23.03 8.04
CA SER A 13 5.61 -24.42 7.64
C SER A 13 4.19 -24.66 7.09
N LEU A 14 3.42 -23.59 6.90
CA LEU A 14 2.05 -23.71 6.41
C LEU A 14 2.03 -24.23 4.96
N PRO A 15 1.10 -25.15 4.64
CA PRO A 15 0.85 -25.55 3.26
C PRO A 15 0.43 -24.38 2.37
N ASP A 16 0.77 -24.46 1.08
CA ASP A 16 0.42 -23.43 0.08
C ASP A 16 -1.09 -23.36 -0.24
N ASP A 17 -1.86 -24.36 0.17
CA ASP A 17 -3.30 -24.45 -0.08
C ASP A 17 -4.18 -23.92 1.06
N VAL A 18 -3.56 -23.39 2.11
CA VAL A 18 -4.29 -22.74 3.21
C VAL A 18 -5.04 -21.51 2.71
N ASP A 19 -6.35 -21.48 2.96
CA ASP A 19 -7.26 -20.41 2.59
C ASP A 19 -7.59 -19.45 3.76
N GLU A 20 -7.38 -19.89 5.00
CA GLU A 20 -7.56 -19.07 6.20
C GLU A 20 -6.39 -19.19 7.19
N ILE A 21 -5.87 -18.04 7.63
CA ILE A 21 -4.87 -17.94 8.69
C ILE A 21 -5.39 -17.00 9.78
N ASN A 22 -5.43 -17.50 11.01
CA ASN A 22 -5.66 -16.69 12.20
C ASN A 22 -4.51 -16.85 13.20
N VAL A 23 -3.75 -15.76 13.35
CA VAL A 23 -2.67 -15.62 14.33
C VAL A 23 -2.88 -14.40 15.24
N SER A 24 -4.14 -14.02 15.42
CA SER A 24 -4.50 -12.91 16.30
C SER A 24 -4.13 -13.21 17.77
N PHE A 25 -3.95 -12.17 18.59
CA PHE A 25 -3.63 -12.29 20.02
C PHE A 25 -2.31 -13.02 20.30
N ASN A 26 -1.27 -12.65 19.58
CA ASN A 26 0.08 -13.15 19.78
C ASN A 26 1.06 -11.99 20.00
N ASN A 27 2.36 -12.29 20.11
CA ASN A 27 3.42 -11.30 20.25
C ASN A 27 4.27 -11.19 18.97
N LEU A 28 3.68 -11.44 17.81
CA LEU A 28 4.39 -11.46 16.53
C LEU A 28 4.92 -10.07 16.20
N ARG A 29 6.17 -10.01 15.73
CA ARG A 29 6.78 -8.76 15.23
C ARG A 29 6.81 -8.69 13.71
N SER A 30 6.66 -9.84 13.07
CA SER A 30 6.60 -9.99 11.61
C SER A 30 5.76 -11.21 11.25
N LEU A 31 5.21 -11.22 10.05
CA LEU A 31 4.64 -12.41 9.42
C LEU A 31 5.60 -12.88 8.30
N PRO A 32 5.70 -14.20 8.03
CA PRO A 32 6.43 -14.69 6.87
C PRO A 32 5.65 -14.42 5.57
N VAL A 33 6.18 -14.93 4.46
CA VAL A 33 5.45 -14.96 3.18
C VAL A 33 4.16 -15.75 3.36
N LEU A 34 3.07 -15.24 2.78
CA LEU A 34 1.74 -15.81 2.92
C LEU A 34 1.46 -16.81 1.77
N PRO A 35 0.69 -17.89 2.01
CA PRO A 35 0.25 -18.81 0.96
C PRO A 35 -0.54 -18.09 -0.15
N GLU A 36 -0.32 -18.48 -1.41
CA GLU A 36 -0.92 -17.81 -2.57
C GLU A 36 -2.46 -17.94 -2.63
N LYS A 37 -3.01 -19.03 -2.08
CA LYS A 37 -4.46 -19.30 -2.06
C LYS A 37 -5.19 -18.67 -0.88
N LEU A 38 -4.47 -17.97 0.00
CA LEU A 38 -5.05 -17.38 1.20
C LEU A 38 -6.15 -16.36 0.86
N GLN A 39 -7.34 -16.55 1.43
CA GLN A 39 -8.49 -15.67 1.27
C GLN A 39 -8.75 -14.83 2.53
N THR A 40 -8.41 -15.35 3.71
CA THR A 40 -8.66 -14.71 5.00
C THR A 40 -7.39 -14.65 5.84
N LEU A 41 -7.00 -13.45 6.25
CA LEU A 41 -5.91 -13.22 7.19
C LEU A 41 -6.38 -12.43 8.41
N CYS A 42 -6.28 -13.06 9.58
CA CYS A 42 -6.51 -12.46 10.88
C CYS A 42 -5.19 -12.42 11.68
N CYS A 43 -4.61 -11.23 11.84
CA CYS A 43 -3.36 -11.01 12.58
C CYS A 43 -3.48 -9.87 13.59
N SER A 44 -4.70 -9.59 14.06
CA SER A 44 -4.98 -8.52 15.01
C SER A 44 -4.35 -8.78 16.39
N TYR A 45 -4.12 -7.74 17.18
CA TYR A 45 -3.52 -7.84 18.52
C TYR A 45 -2.15 -8.53 18.48
N ASN A 46 -1.20 -7.91 17.78
CA ASN A 46 0.20 -8.32 17.70
C ASN A 46 1.10 -7.08 17.81
N ASN A 47 2.41 -7.26 17.62
CA ASN A 47 3.40 -6.18 17.62
C ASN A 47 3.96 -5.91 16.21
N LEU A 48 3.18 -6.15 15.16
CA LEU A 48 3.63 -6.03 13.77
C LEU A 48 3.92 -4.57 13.43
N THR A 49 5.09 -4.31 12.85
CA THR A 49 5.46 -2.97 12.33
C THR A 49 5.24 -2.85 10.83
N SER A 50 5.09 -3.98 10.14
CA SER A 50 4.80 -4.10 8.71
C SER A 50 4.07 -5.41 8.43
N LEU A 51 3.33 -5.45 7.32
CA LEU A 51 2.78 -6.69 6.74
C LEU A 51 3.62 -7.14 5.53
N PRO A 52 3.68 -8.45 5.24
CA PRO A 52 4.26 -8.97 4.00
C PRO A 52 3.40 -8.57 2.79
N ILE A 53 3.86 -8.94 1.59
CA ILE A 53 3.03 -8.84 0.39
C ILE A 53 1.77 -9.69 0.59
N LEU A 54 0.61 -9.10 0.27
CA LEU A 54 -0.67 -9.77 0.40
C LEU A 54 -0.94 -10.60 -0.87
N PRO A 55 -1.48 -11.83 -0.74
CA PRO A 55 -1.82 -12.66 -1.89
C PRO A 55 -3.02 -12.06 -2.66
N GLU A 56 -3.04 -12.24 -3.98
CA GLU A 56 -4.06 -11.65 -4.87
C GLU A 56 -5.48 -12.16 -4.59
N ASN A 57 -5.61 -13.34 -3.98
CA ASN A 57 -6.87 -13.98 -3.63
C ASN A 57 -7.45 -13.49 -2.29
N LEU A 58 -6.73 -12.64 -1.55
CA LEU A 58 -7.17 -12.20 -0.23
C LEU A 58 -8.44 -11.34 -0.33
N LYS A 59 -9.49 -11.75 0.39
CA LYS A 59 -10.79 -11.06 0.48
C LYS A 59 -10.98 -10.37 1.82
N TYR A 60 -10.40 -10.94 2.88
CA TYR A 60 -10.55 -10.45 4.25
C TYR A 60 -9.18 -10.23 4.90
N LEU A 61 -8.95 -9.01 5.39
CA LEU A 61 -7.78 -8.66 6.18
C LEU A 61 -8.17 -7.99 7.50
N SER A 62 -7.77 -8.60 8.61
CA SER A 62 -7.84 -8.03 9.95
C SER A 62 -6.44 -7.92 10.55
N CYS A 63 -5.95 -6.69 10.71
CA CYS A 63 -4.62 -6.35 11.20
C CYS A 63 -4.66 -5.24 12.27
N SER A 64 -5.81 -5.07 12.92
CA SER A 64 -6.03 -4.07 13.97
C SER A 64 -5.18 -4.32 15.21
N TYR A 65 -4.98 -3.29 16.03
CA TYR A 65 -4.16 -3.39 17.26
C TYR A 65 -2.75 -3.93 16.98
N ASN A 66 -2.02 -3.21 16.14
CA ASN A 66 -0.62 -3.45 15.82
C ASN A 66 0.14 -2.12 15.83
N ASN A 67 1.41 -2.12 15.42
CA ASN A 67 2.25 -0.93 15.32
C ASN A 67 2.51 -0.53 13.85
N LEU A 68 1.58 -0.84 12.94
CA LEU A 68 1.75 -0.61 11.50
C LEU A 68 1.82 0.89 11.20
N THR A 69 2.85 1.31 10.47
CA THR A 69 3.01 2.70 10.00
C THR A 69 2.54 2.90 8.56
N SER A 70 2.44 1.80 7.80
CA SER A 70 1.91 1.72 6.44
C SER A 70 1.31 0.34 6.20
N LEU A 71 0.39 0.26 5.23
CA LEU A 71 -0.06 -1.01 4.66
C LEU A 71 0.63 -1.27 3.31
N PRO A 72 0.86 -2.54 2.92
CA PRO A 72 1.27 -2.90 1.57
C PRO A 72 0.18 -2.57 0.55
N VAL A 73 0.48 -2.77 -0.74
CA VAL A 73 -0.56 -2.71 -1.79
C VAL A 73 -1.65 -3.72 -1.45
N LEU A 74 -2.90 -3.26 -1.51
CA LEU A 74 -4.07 -4.10 -1.25
C LEU A 74 -4.44 -4.86 -2.54
N PRO A 75 -4.78 -6.15 -2.44
CA PRO A 75 -5.20 -6.92 -3.61
C PRO A 75 -6.56 -6.42 -4.11
N GLU A 76 -6.78 -6.47 -5.43
CA GLU A 76 -7.98 -5.92 -6.07
C GLU A 76 -9.28 -6.61 -5.60
N ASN A 77 -9.17 -7.84 -5.10
CA ASN A 77 -10.28 -8.65 -4.59
C ASN A 77 -10.59 -8.42 -3.11
N LEU A 78 -9.88 -7.53 -2.41
CA LEU A 78 -10.12 -7.29 -0.99
C LEU A 78 -11.50 -6.64 -0.77
N GLU A 79 -12.34 -7.30 0.00
CA GLU A 79 -13.72 -6.88 0.29
C GLU A 79 -13.81 -6.22 1.68
N ARG A 80 -13.00 -6.67 2.64
CA ARG A 80 -13.05 -6.19 4.03
C ARG A 80 -11.67 -5.92 4.61
N LEU A 81 -11.49 -4.72 5.14
CA LEU A 81 -10.26 -4.27 5.78
C LEU A 81 -10.50 -3.71 7.18
N TYR A 82 -9.90 -4.34 8.18
CA TYR A 82 -9.83 -3.86 9.55
C TYR A 82 -8.37 -3.56 9.89
N CYS A 83 -8.04 -2.27 10.04
CA CYS A 83 -6.69 -1.80 10.35
C CYS A 83 -6.67 -0.68 11.42
N TYR A 84 -7.76 -0.57 12.18
CA TYR A 84 -7.91 0.40 13.26
C TYR A 84 -6.95 0.13 14.43
N ASN A 85 -6.68 1.14 15.27
CA ASN A 85 -5.66 1.09 16.33
C ASN A 85 -4.28 0.68 15.80
N ASN A 86 -3.71 1.51 14.93
CA ASN A 86 -2.35 1.40 14.39
C ASN A 86 -1.73 2.81 14.30
N ASN A 87 -0.56 2.93 13.69
CA ASN A 87 0.15 4.20 13.50
C ASN A 87 0.10 4.67 12.02
N LEU A 88 -0.97 4.36 11.28
CA LEU A 88 -1.07 4.64 9.85
C LEU A 88 -1.23 6.15 9.60
N THR A 89 -0.25 6.72 8.91
CA THR A 89 -0.27 8.14 8.46
C THR A 89 -0.76 8.32 7.02
N SER A 90 -0.91 7.20 6.30
CA SER A 90 -1.46 7.13 4.94
C SER A 90 -2.07 5.74 4.72
N LEU A 91 -3.01 5.65 3.79
CA LEU A 91 -3.56 4.38 3.29
C LEU A 91 -3.20 4.22 1.81
N PRO A 92 -2.94 2.99 1.35
CA PRO A 92 -2.80 2.70 -0.08
C PRO A 92 -4.12 2.98 -0.81
N VAL A 93 -4.10 2.89 -2.15
CA VAL A 93 -5.33 2.92 -2.94
C VAL A 93 -6.23 1.78 -2.48
N LEU A 94 -7.48 2.11 -2.18
CA LEU A 94 -8.47 1.13 -1.74
C LEU A 94 -9.07 0.44 -2.98
N PRO A 95 -9.20 -0.90 -2.97
CA PRO A 95 -9.82 -1.64 -4.07
C PRO A 95 -11.27 -1.23 -4.32
N GLU A 96 -11.72 -1.33 -5.57
CA GLU A 96 -13.10 -1.02 -5.95
C GLU A 96 -14.10 -1.93 -5.22
N LYS A 97 -13.76 -3.22 -5.07
CA LYS A 97 -14.56 -4.23 -4.35
C LYS A 97 -14.59 -4.07 -2.83
N LEU A 98 -13.81 -3.14 -2.25
CA LEU A 98 -13.81 -2.93 -0.81
C LEU A 98 -15.15 -2.36 -0.36
N GLU A 99 -15.85 -3.10 0.48
CA GLU A 99 -17.17 -2.79 1.03
C GLU A 99 -17.10 -2.32 2.49
N ILE A 100 -16.14 -2.85 3.25
CA ILE A 100 -15.97 -2.56 4.67
C ILE A 100 -14.56 -2.08 4.95
N LEU A 101 -14.45 -0.91 5.59
CA LEU A 101 -13.19 -0.32 6.02
C LEU A 101 -13.32 0.24 7.44
N TYR A 102 -12.59 -0.33 8.39
CA TYR A 102 -12.42 0.24 9.72
C TYR A 102 -10.94 0.57 9.98
N PHE A 103 -10.66 1.87 10.07
CA PHE A 103 -9.30 2.41 10.21
C PHE A 103 -9.20 3.52 11.29
N TYR A 104 -10.20 3.62 12.16
CA TYR A 104 -10.20 4.58 13.27
C TYR A 104 -9.01 4.38 14.21
N ASN A 105 -8.72 5.38 15.05
CA ASN A 105 -7.54 5.40 15.92
C ASN A 105 -6.24 5.14 15.13
N ASN A 106 -6.10 5.84 14.01
CA ASN A 106 -4.87 6.01 13.26
C ASN A 106 -4.68 7.51 12.99
N PRO A 107 -3.44 8.02 12.91
CA PRO A 107 -3.20 9.43 12.59
C PRO A 107 -3.92 9.92 11.31
N ILE A 108 -4.03 9.08 10.28
CA ILE A 108 -4.74 9.43 9.04
C ILE A 108 -6.24 9.68 9.27
N TYR A 109 -6.86 9.06 10.26
CA TYR A 109 -8.31 9.14 10.49
C TYR A 109 -8.77 10.57 10.78
N GLU A 110 -7.97 11.34 11.49
CA GLU A 110 -8.22 12.77 11.76
C GLU A 110 -8.30 13.62 10.49
N ILE A 111 -7.72 13.15 9.38
CA ILE A 111 -7.65 13.89 8.10
C ILE A 111 -8.78 13.47 7.15
N ILE A 112 -9.11 12.17 7.10
CA ILE A 112 -9.95 11.61 6.03
C ILE A 112 -11.28 11.01 6.49
N TYR A 113 -11.61 11.03 7.78
CA TYR A 113 -12.85 10.44 8.28
C TYR A 113 -14.10 10.98 7.55
N ASP A 114 -15.02 10.05 7.29
CA ASP A 114 -16.34 10.25 6.72
C ASP A 114 -17.17 8.98 7.00
N ASP A 115 -18.49 9.10 7.06
CA ASP A 115 -19.37 7.93 7.17
C ASP A 115 -19.57 7.22 5.81
N ASN A 116 -19.25 7.90 4.71
CA ASN A 116 -19.43 7.37 3.36
C ASN A 116 -18.10 6.84 2.78
N LEU A 117 -18.03 5.52 2.56
CA LEU A 117 -16.84 4.86 2.01
C LEU A 117 -16.43 5.39 0.62
N ILE A 118 -17.38 5.78 -0.24
CA ILE A 118 -17.06 6.34 -1.56
C ILE A 118 -16.33 7.67 -1.41
N ILE A 119 -16.74 8.49 -0.44
CA ILE A 119 -16.07 9.76 -0.13
C ILE A 119 -14.68 9.48 0.45
N ILE A 120 -14.55 8.51 1.35
CA ILE A 120 -13.24 8.08 1.89
C ILE A 120 -12.29 7.64 0.76
N LYS A 121 -12.73 6.79 -0.17
CA LYS A 121 -11.93 6.35 -1.32
C LYS A 121 -11.41 7.54 -2.14
N LYS A 122 -12.28 8.53 -2.41
CA LYS A 122 -11.90 9.77 -3.11
C LYS A 122 -10.89 10.60 -2.31
N LYS A 123 -11.14 10.81 -1.01
CA LYS A 123 -10.24 11.57 -0.10
C LYS A 123 -8.84 10.93 -0.06
N ILE A 124 -8.75 9.61 0.06
CA ILE A 124 -7.47 8.87 0.05
C ILE A 124 -6.74 9.07 -1.28
N LYS A 125 -7.42 8.90 -2.42
CA LYS A 125 -6.82 9.09 -3.75
C LYS A 125 -6.25 10.51 -3.89
N THR A 126 -7.04 11.52 -3.52
CA THR A 126 -6.64 12.93 -3.56
C THR A 126 -5.44 13.19 -2.65
N LEU A 127 -5.46 12.70 -1.40
CA LEU A 127 -4.35 12.86 -0.46
C LEU A 127 -3.06 12.18 -0.97
N ASN A 128 -3.17 11.00 -1.55
CA ASN A 128 -2.03 10.29 -2.14
C ASN A 128 -1.43 11.05 -3.33
N ASN A 129 -2.26 11.65 -4.19
CA ASN A 129 -1.79 12.50 -5.29
C ASN A 129 -1.06 13.74 -4.78
N PHE A 130 -1.60 14.41 -3.75
CA PHE A 130 -0.93 15.56 -3.14
C PHE A 130 0.40 15.18 -2.49
N ARG A 131 0.47 14.05 -1.78
CA ARG A 131 1.72 13.53 -1.20
C ARG A 131 2.75 13.24 -2.29
N TYR A 132 2.33 12.60 -3.38
CA TYR A 132 3.20 12.31 -4.52
C TYR A 132 3.76 13.62 -5.11
N LEU A 133 2.89 14.59 -5.41
CA LEU A 133 3.30 15.89 -5.94
C LEU A 133 4.26 16.62 -4.98
N TYR A 134 3.93 16.66 -3.68
CA TYR A 134 4.78 17.24 -2.65
C TYR A 134 6.17 16.61 -2.65
N TYR A 135 6.27 15.28 -2.72
CA TYR A 135 7.56 14.60 -2.77
C TYR A 135 8.33 14.85 -4.07
N CYS A 136 7.65 14.88 -5.22
CA CYS A 136 8.26 15.26 -6.50
C CYS A 136 8.85 16.67 -6.44
N ILE A 137 8.17 17.63 -5.83
CA ILE A 137 8.64 19.01 -5.69
C ILE A 137 9.77 19.10 -4.65
N LYS A 138 9.59 18.51 -3.46
CA LYS A 138 10.54 18.57 -2.34
C LYS A 138 11.90 17.95 -2.72
N TYR A 139 11.87 16.84 -3.44
CA TYR A 139 13.08 16.12 -3.83
C TYR A 139 13.45 16.32 -5.30
N LYS A 140 12.89 17.33 -5.98
CA LYS A 140 13.06 17.60 -7.43
C LYS A 140 14.51 17.44 -7.91
N LYS A 141 15.51 17.98 -7.18
CA LYS A 141 16.94 17.86 -7.54
C LYS A 141 17.50 16.42 -7.44
N ILE A 142 17.04 15.63 -6.48
CA ILE A 142 17.48 14.24 -6.24
C ILE A 142 16.71 13.28 -7.17
N PHE A 143 15.40 13.50 -7.32
CA PHE A 143 14.52 12.75 -8.21
C PHE A 143 14.97 12.87 -9.68
N LEU A 144 15.30 14.08 -10.15
CA LEU A 144 15.84 14.29 -11.49
C LEU A 144 17.18 13.56 -11.71
N ARG A 145 18.09 13.55 -10.73
CA ARG A 145 19.38 12.83 -10.81
C ARG A 145 19.22 11.30 -10.86
N MET A 146 18.31 10.73 -10.08
CA MET A 146 18.07 9.27 -10.05
C MET A 146 17.31 8.79 -11.29
N MET A 147 16.28 9.54 -11.68
CA MET A 147 15.50 9.23 -12.88
C MET A 147 16.26 9.53 -14.17
N GLU A 148 17.27 10.42 -14.19
CA GLU A 148 18.08 10.66 -15.39
C GLU A 148 18.68 9.36 -15.97
N VAL A 149 19.18 8.47 -15.10
CA VAL A 149 19.80 7.20 -15.51
C VAL A 149 18.75 6.20 -16.00
N VAL A 150 17.57 6.18 -15.39
CA VAL A 150 16.46 5.24 -15.71
C VAL A 150 15.67 5.72 -16.94
N ILE A 151 15.39 7.02 -17.04
CA ILE A 151 14.73 7.68 -18.17
C ILE A 151 15.62 7.62 -19.42
N LYS A 152 16.93 7.90 -19.32
CA LYS A 152 17.86 7.73 -20.46
C LYS A 152 17.95 6.28 -20.96
N LYS A 153 17.69 5.28 -20.11
CA LYS A 153 17.74 3.86 -20.50
C LYS A 153 16.41 3.29 -21.02
N ARG A 154 15.26 3.80 -20.58
CA ARG A 154 13.94 3.19 -20.84
C ARG A 154 12.98 4.06 -21.64
N TYR A 155 13.18 5.38 -21.65
CA TYR A 155 12.29 6.36 -22.29
C TYR A 155 13.09 7.47 -22.99
N HIS A 156 14.28 7.15 -23.53
CA HIS A 156 15.23 8.15 -24.05
C HIS A 156 14.54 9.12 -25.01
N PRO A 157 14.37 10.40 -24.64
CA PRO A 157 13.57 11.34 -25.40
C PRO A 157 14.47 12.05 -26.41
N SER A 158 15.12 11.30 -27.30
CA SER A 158 15.91 11.87 -28.40
C SER A 158 15.09 12.82 -29.27
N TYR A 159 13.76 12.73 -29.21
CA TYR A 159 12.80 13.61 -29.90
C TYR A 159 12.53 14.93 -29.17
N LEU A 160 12.76 15.06 -27.86
CA LEU A 160 12.55 16.31 -27.13
C LEU A 160 13.70 17.31 -27.31
N TYR A 161 14.82 16.90 -27.89
CA TYR A 161 16.01 17.75 -28.07
C TYR A 161 15.82 18.89 -29.10
N ASN A 162 14.76 18.84 -29.90
CA ASN A 162 14.48 19.85 -30.92
C ASN A 162 13.32 20.81 -30.56
N LEU A 163 12.73 20.67 -29.37
CA LEU A 163 11.68 21.58 -28.89
C LEU A 163 12.31 22.91 -28.47
N LYS A 164 11.77 24.01 -29.00
CA LYS A 164 12.12 25.38 -28.61
C LYS A 164 11.12 25.87 -27.55
N GLU A 165 11.52 26.89 -26.78
CA GLU A 165 10.68 27.47 -25.70
C GLU A 165 9.32 28.00 -26.17
N GLU A 166 9.19 28.26 -27.45
CA GLU A 166 8.00 28.80 -28.11
C GLU A 166 7.13 27.73 -28.79
N ASP A 167 7.52 26.46 -28.74
CA ASP A 167 6.71 25.35 -29.28
C ASP A 167 5.57 24.97 -28.31
N ASP A 168 4.35 24.86 -28.81
CA ASP A 168 3.21 24.32 -28.06
C ASP A 168 3.33 22.79 -27.95
N LEU A 169 3.52 22.33 -26.71
CA LEU A 169 3.78 20.93 -26.42
C LEU A 169 2.54 20.05 -26.64
N ASP A 170 1.33 20.59 -26.45
CA ASP A 170 0.09 19.83 -26.61
C ASP A 170 -0.26 19.68 -28.10
N GLU A 171 0.03 20.69 -28.93
CA GLU A 171 -0.11 20.62 -30.38
C GLU A 171 0.85 19.57 -31.00
N LYS A 172 2.13 19.58 -30.58
CA LYS A 172 3.16 18.63 -31.06
C LYS A 172 2.89 17.18 -30.65
N LEU A 173 2.22 16.96 -29.52
CA LEU A 173 1.84 15.62 -29.06
C LEU A 173 0.52 15.14 -29.68
N GLY A 174 -0.31 16.05 -30.19
CA GLY A 174 -1.61 15.75 -30.81
C GLY A 174 -1.53 15.42 -32.31
N GLU A 175 -0.43 15.76 -32.99
CA GLU A 175 -0.20 15.39 -34.40
C GLU A 175 0.32 13.95 -34.60
N TRP A 176 0.68 13.21 -33.53
CA TRP A 176 1.36 11.90 -33.57
C TRP A 176 0.60 10.80 -32.82
#